data_AF-A0A5K1BZB5-F1
#
_entry.id   AF-A0A5K1BZB5-F1
#
_cell.length_a   1.000
_cell.length_b   1.000
_cell.length_c   1.000
_cell.angle_alpha   90.00
_cell.angle_beta   90.00
_cell.angle_gamma   90.00
#
_symmetry.space_group_name_H-M   'P 1'
#
loop_
_entity.id
_entity.type
_entity.pdbx_description
1 polymer ?
#
loop_
_entity_poly.entity_id
_entity_poly.type
_entity_poly.pdbx_seq_one_letter_code
_entity_poly.pdbx_strand_id
1 'polypeptide(L)'
;MASNLKERLLPPKPATAANRPLFQGLDLSGLKKRGHGVRSWIRIDSSGDSQVVELDKLAVMRRCDLPARDLRLLDPLFVYPSTILGREKAIVVNLEHIRCIITADEVLLLNSLDSYVIQYVVELQRRLGFERRSFSPSANNFEDGFGGSSPTDGLPFEFRALEVALELACTFLDSQ
;
A
#
# COMPACT_ATOMS: atom_id res chain seq x y z
N MET A 1 -24.90 24.25 62.37
CA MET A 1 -23.62 24.44 61.65
C MET A 1 -23.62 23.51 60.43
N ALA A 2 -23.25 24.05 59.25
CA ALA A 2 -23.07 23.38 57.93
C ALA A 2 -24.36 22.89 57.23
N SER A 3 -24.90 23.58 56.20
CA SER A 3 -24.53 23.71 54.76
C SER A 3 -25.13 22.57 53.90
N ASN A 4 -25.57 22.68 52.63
CA ASN A 4 -25.46 23.62 51.50
C ASN A 4 -26.55 23.20 50.45
N LEU A 5 -27.45 24.06 49.96
CA LEU A 5 -27.43 24.87 48.70
C LEU A 5 -27.33 24.12 47.34
N LYS A 6 -28.40 24.16 46.52
CA LYS A 6 -28.42 24.59 45.09
C LYS A 6 -29.70 24.11 44.37
N GLU A 7 -30.60 25.02 44.02
CA GLU A 7 -31.56 24.80 42.92
C GLU A 7 -32.11 26.14 42.42
N ARG A 8 -32.12 26.33 41.09
CA ARG A 8 -32.76 27.37 40.24
C ARG A 8 -31.89 27.55 38.99
N LEU A 9 -32.35 27.41 37.75
CA LEU A 9 -33.54 28.00 37.10
C LEU A 9 -33.79 27.26 35.75
N LEU A 10 -35.05 27.00 35.37
CA LEU A 10 -35.49 26.65 34.00
C LEU A 10 -36.36 27.79 33.42
N PRO A 11 -36.46 27.89 32.08
CA PRO A 11 -37.74 28.24 31.44
C PRO A 11 -38.14 27.28 30.27
N PRO A 12 -39.39 27.38 29.75
CA PRO A 12 -40.15 26.24 29.20
C PRO A 12 -40.11 26.05 27.66
N LYS A 13 -40.65 24.90 27.21
CA LYS A 13 -40.86 24.45 25.82
C LYS A 13 -41.95 25.25 25.06
N PRO A 14 -41.90 25.23 23.72
CA PRO A 14 -43.09 25.00 22.89
C PRO A 14 -42.96 23.81 21.93
N ALA A 15 -44.11 23.40 21.37
CA ALA A 15 -44.43 22.06 20.88
C ALA A 15 -44.47 21.86 19.35
N THR A 16 -44.23 20.59 18.95
CA THR A 16 -44.88 19.77 17.89
C THR A 16 -45.10 20.25 16.44
N ALA A 17 -44.64 19.42 15.48
CA ALA A 17 -45.26 18.95 14.21
C ALA A 17 -44.15 18.70 13.16
N ALA A 18 -44.14 17.75 12.21
CA ALA A 18 -44.94 16.58 11.85
C ALA A 18 -44.11 15.80 10.80
N ASN A 19 -44.60 14.61 10.45
CA ASN A 19 -44.00 13.56 9.62
C ASN A 19 -43.72 13.87 8.12
N ARG A 20 -42.63 13.24 7.61
CA ARG A 20 -42.51 12.47 6.33
C ARG A 20 -42.08 13.15 5.01
N PRO A 21 -41.53 12.34 4.04
CA PRO A 21 -40.23 12.53 3.39
C PRO A 21 -40.32 13.11 1.97
N LEU A 22 -39.18 13.48 1.38
CA LEU A 22 -39.07 13.64 -0.06
C LEU A 22 -37.69 13.20 -0.56
N PHE A 23 -37.67 12.08 -1.28
CA PHE A 23 -36.65 11.79 -2.28
C PHE A 23 -36.69 12.90 -3.32
N GLN A 24 -35.59 13.62 -3.52
CA GLN A 24 -35.33 14.26 -4.79
C GLN A 24 -33.83 14.19 -5.07
N GLY A 25 -33.50 13.44 -6.12
CA GLY A 25 -32.14 13.31 -6.61
C GLY A 25 -31.59 14.68 -6.99
N LEU A 26 -30.43 14.98 -6.43
CA LEU A 26 -29.43 15.77 -7.12
C LEU A 26 -28.26 14.82 -7.41
N ASP A 27 -28.05 14.56 -8.69
CA ASP A 27 -26.78 14.11 -9.21
C ASP A 27 -25.71 15.14 -8.80
N LEU A 28 -24.86 14.73 -7.87
CA LEU A 28 -23.67 15.48 -7.44
C LEU A 28 -22.41 14.77 -7.93
N SER A 29 -22.36 14.46 -9.21
CA SER A 29 -21.17 14.11 -9.99
C SER A 29 -20.10 15.23 -10.07
N GLY A 30 -20.07 16.18 -9.11
CA GLY A 30 -19.25 17.39 -9.24
C GLY A 30 -18.68 18.01 -7.96
N LEU A 31 -18.87 17.43 -6.76
CA LEU A 31 -18.23 17.97 -5.54
C LEU A 31 -16.93 17.24 -5.22
N LYS A 32 -15.85 17.74 -5.84
CA LYS A 32 -14.45 17.53 -5.49
C LYS A 32 -14.23 17.87 -4.00
N LYS A 33 -14.43 16.87 -3.12
CA LYS A 33 -14.17 16.97 -1.68
C LYS A 33 -12.66 16.91 -1.43
N ARG A 34 -12.15 18.02 -0.93
CA ARG A 34 -10.84 18.27 -0.32
C ARG A 34 -10.09 17.00 0.15
N GLY A 35 -8.93 16.74 -0.47
CA GLY A 35 -7.79 16.06 0.16
C GLY A 35 -7.74 14.52 0.17
N HIS A 36 -8.73 13.80 -0.37
CA HIS A 36 -8.75 12.34 -0.38
C HIS A 36 -8.92 11.78 -1.80
N GLY A 37 -8.06 12.26 -2.71
CA GLY A 37 -8.08 11.87 -4.12
C GLY A 37 -7.70 10.41 -4.33
N VAL A 38 -8.32 9.81 -5.35
CA VAL A 38 -7.87 8.58 -5.99
C VAL A 38 -6.44 8.81 -6.49
N ARG A 39 -5.53 7.86 -6.24
CA ARG A 39 -4.15 7.90 -6.73
C ARG A 39 -3.88 6.72 -7.66
N SER A 40 -2.98 6.95 -8.61
CA SER A 40 -2.44 5.89 -9.47
C SER A 40 -1.36 5.10 -8.71
N TRP A 41 -1.47 3.78 -8.76
CA TRP A 41 -0.52 2.82 -8.20
C TRP A 41 -0.14 1.83 -9.28
N ILE A 42 1.09 1.34 -9.27
CA ILE A 42 1.43 0.13 -10.00
C ILE A 42 1.19 -1.05 -9.07
N ARG A 43 0.32 -1.96 -9.50
CA ARG A 43 0.10 -3.25 -8.86
C ARG A 43 0.93 -4.30 -9.58
N ILE A 44 1.70 -5.08 -8.83
CA ILE A 44 2.39 -6.27 -9.31
C ILE A 44 1.90 -7.45 -8.48
N ASP A 45 1.40 -8.51 -9.09
CA ASP A 45 1.01 -9.71 -8.35
C ASP A 45 2.14 -10.74 -8.23
N SER A 46 1.90 -11.79 -7.45
CA SER A 46 2.83 -12.90 -7.25
C SER A 46 3.12 -13.71 -8.52
N SER A 47 2.32 -13.57 -9.57
CA SER A 47 2.60 -14.17 -10.89
C SER A 47 3.53 -13.32 -11.75
N GLY A 48 3.80 -12.08 -11.33
CA GLY A 48 4.61 -11.11 -12.05
C GLY A 48 3.81 -10.23 -13.02
N ASP A 49 2.48 -10.30 -13.01
CA ASP A 49 1.67 -9.42 -13.85
C ASP A 49 1.62 -8.02 -13.24
N SER A 50 1.91 -7.01 -14.06
CA SER A 50 1.91 -5.61 -13.64
C SER A 50 0.82 -4.80 -14.35
N GLN A 51 0.12 -3.96 -13.59
CA GLN A 51 -0.93 -3.09 -14.10
C GLN A 51 -1.02 -1.81 -13.29
N VAL A 52 -1.45 -0.73 -13.94
CA VAL A 52 -1.74 0.54 -13.26
C VAL A 52 -3.17 0.50 -12.72
N VAL A 53 -3.33 0.74 -11.42
CA VAL A 53 -4.63 0.75 -10.74
C VAL A 53 -4.85 2.09 -10.05
N GLU A 54 -6.08 2.57 -10.11
CA GLU A 54 -6.51 3.78 -9.42
C GLU A 54 -7.18 3.41 -8.09
N LEU A 55 -6.54 3.75 -6.97
CA LEU A 55 -7.03 3.44 -5.63
C LEU A 55 -7.10 4.69 -4.77
N ASP A 56 -8.23 4.88 -4.09
CA ASP A 56 -8.35 5.87 -3.03
C ASP A 56 -7.69 5.39 -1.73
N LYS A 57 -7.47 6.34 -0.82
CA LYS A 57 -6.83 6.09 0.47
C LYS A 57 -7.54 5.01 1.29
N LEU A 58 -8.87 5.03 1.33
CA LEU A 58 -9.67 4.08 2.12
C LEU A 58 -9.69 2.69 1.50
N ALA A 59 -9.60 2.59 0.17
CA ALA A 59 -9.46 1.34 -0.55
C ALA A 59 -8.13 0.67 -0.21
N VAL A 60 -7.02 1.41 -0.25
CA VAL A 60 -5.70 0.88 0.15
C VAL A 60 -5.68 0.45 1.62
N MET A 61 -6.22 1.28 2.52
CA MET A 61 -6.31 0.95 3.95
C MET A 61 -7.06 -0.35 4.22
N ARG A 62 -8.22 -0.55 3.58
CA ARG A 62 -9.02 -1.76 3.74
C ARG A 62 -8.36 -2.97 3.10
N ARG A 63 -7.73 -2.80 1.93
CA ARG A 63 -7.11 -3.87 1.16
C ARG A 63 -5.89 -4.45 1.87
N CYS A 64 -5.04 -3.59 2.43
CA CYS A 64 -3.79 -3.98 3.06
C CYS A 64 -3.87 -4.08 4.60
N ASP A 65 -5.06 -3.87 5.18
CA ASP A 65 -5.28 -3.86 6.63
C ASP A 65 -4.35 -2.87 7.38
N LEU A 66 -4.26 -1.64 6.84
CA LEU A 66 -3.35 -0.61 7.32
C LEU A 66 -4.09 0.56 7.98
N PRO A 67 -3.66 1.03 9.16
CA PRO A 67 -4.16 2.27 9.72
C PRO A 67 -3.69 3.46 8.89
N ALA A 68 -4.48 4.54 8.92
CA ALA A 68 -4.20 5.77 8.16
C ALA A 68 -2.84 6.41 8.45
N ARG A 69 -2.26 6.14 9.62
CA ARG A 69 -0.92 6.60 10.03
C ARG A 69 0.18 6.02 9.14
N ASP A 70 0.06 4.76 8.77
CA ASP A 70 1.13 4.07 8.04
C ASP A 70 1.13 4.50 6.58
N LEU A 71 -0.06 4.64 6.01
CA LEU A 71 -0.20 5.12 4.64
C LEU A 71 0.30 6.57 4.47
N ARG A 72 0.30 7.37 5.54
CA ARG A 72 0.89 8.72 5.51
C ARG A 72 2.41 8.68 5.34
N LEU A 73 3.09 7.61 5.75
CA LEU A 73 4.54 7.46 5.56
C LEU A 73 4.93 7.42 4.08
N LEU A 74 3.98 7.06 3.21
CA LEU A 74 4.15 7.01 1.77
C LEU A 74 3.65 8.29 1.05
N ASP A 75 3.10 9.26 1.79
CA ASP A 75 2.53 10.46 1.17
C ASP A 75 3.65 11.33 0.57
N PRO A 76 3.68 11.53 -0.76
CA PRO A 76 4.76 12.28 -1.41
C PRO A 76 4.80 13.76 -1.02
N LEU A 77 3.72 14.30 -0.44
CA LEU A 77 3.68 15.69 0.03
C LEU A 77 4.44 15.90 1.35
N PHE A 78 4.85 14.82 2.01
CA PHE A 78 5.58 14.87 3.28
C PHE A 78 6.91 14.14 3.14
N VAL A 79 7.97 14.75 3.65
CA VAL A 79 9.28 14.11 3.74
C VAL A 79 9.33 13.33 5.04
N TYR A 80 9.16 12.01 4.94
CA TYR A 80 9.39 11.08 6.02
C TYR A 80 10.76 10.41 5.86
N PRO A 81 11.46 10.09 6.95
CA PRO A 81 12.70 9.31 6.88
C PRO A 81 12.42 7.93 6.27
N SER A 82 13.47 7.30 5.76
CA SER A 82 13.37 5.93 5.25
C SER A 82 12.84 4.99 6.34
N THR A 83 11.84 4.17 6.02
CA THR A 83 11.19 3.27 6.97
C THR A 83 10.75 1.97 6.32
N ILE A 84 10.91 0.88 7.05
CA ILE A 84 10.36 -0.42 6.73
C ILE A 84 9.54 -0.83 7.96
N LEU A 85 8.22 -0.89 7.78
CA LEU A 85 7.29 -1.18 8.85
C LEU A 85 6.58 -2.50 8.57
N GLY A 86 6.87 -3.51 9.40
CA GLY A 86 6.14 -4.77 9.40
C GLY A 86 4.76 -4.61 10.05
N ARG A 87 3.73 -5.11 9.37
CA ARG A 87 2.36 -5.28 9.86
C ARG A 87 1.92 -6.72 9.67
N GLU A 88 0.76 -7.05 10.22
CA GLU A 88 0.24 -8.41 10.19
C GLU A 88 0.06 -8.97 8.78
N LYS A 89 -0.39 -8.13 7.83
CA LYS A 89 -0.69 -8.53 6.44
C LYS A 89 0.07 -7.74 5.37
N ALA A 90 0.99 -6.88 5.78
CA ALA A 90 1.70 -6.00 4.86
C ALA A 90 3.04 -5.52 5.42
N ILE A 91 3.94 -5.16 4.52
CA ILE A 91 5.17 -4.44 4.79
C ILE A 91 5.06 -3.08 4.11
N VAL A 92 5.15 -2.00 4.87
CA VAL A 92 5.14 -0.63 4.34
C VAL A 92 6.58 -0.18 4.18
N VAL A 93 6.95 0.22 2.96
CA VAL A 93 8.33 0.57 2.59
C VAL A 93 8.35 2.00 2.06
N ASN A 94 9.04 2.89 2.76
CA ASN A 94 9.43 4.21 2.28
C ASN A 94 10.95 4.23 2.21
N LEU A 95 11.52 4.04 1.03
CA LEU A 95 12.92 4.28 0.72
C LEU A 95 12.98 5.44 -0.27
N GLU A 96 14.12 6.13 -0.36
CA GLU A 96 14.30 7.40 -1.09
C GLU A 96 13.52 7.49 -2.41
N HIS A 97 13.68 6.49 -3.28
CA HIS A 97 13.01 6.40 -4.58
C HIS A 97 11.92 5.33 -4.67
N ILE A 98 11.75 4.50 -3.64
CA ILE A 98 10.83 3.36 -3.65
C ILE A 98 9.84 3.48 -2.50
N ARG A 99 8.60 3.79 -2.86
CA ARG A 99 7.46 3.84 -1.92
C ARG A 99 6.46 2.77 -2.29
N CYS A 100 6.32 1.75 -1.46
CA CYS A 100 5.41 0.66 -1.74
C CYS A 100 4.78 0.05 -0.48
N ILE A 101 3.71 -0.70 -0.74
CA ILE A 101 3.09 -1.60 0.22
C ILE A 101 3.22 -2.99 -0.37
N ILE A 102 3.86 -3.88 0.37
CA ILE A 102 4.08 -5.27 -0.02
C ILE A 102 3.14 -6.12 0.81
N THR A 103 2.33 -6.96 0.16
CA THR A 103 1.50 -7.99 0.79
C THR A 103 1.99 -9.37 0.35
N ALA A 104 1.39 -10.44 0.86
CA ALA A 104 1.73 -11.80 0.44
C ALA A 104 1.38 -12.08 -1.05
N ASP A 105 0.42 -11.35 -1.62
CA ASP A 105 -0.13 -11.64 -2.94
C ASP A 105 0.25 -10.59 -4.00
N GLU A 106 0.57 -9.37 -3.57
CA GLU A 106 0.83 -8.24 -4.46
C GLU A 106 1.66 -7.13 -3.83
N VAL A 107 2.32 -6.34 -4.68
CA VAL A 107 2.98 -5.07 -4.34
C VAL A 107 2.19 -3.92 -4.95
N LEU A 108 1.96 -2.87 -4.17
CA LEU A 108 1.42 -1.59 -4.62
C LEU A 108 2.52 -0.52 -4.54
N LEU A 109 3.00 -0.06 -5.69
CA LEU A 109 4.00 1.01 -5.80
C LEU A 109 3.35 2.35 -6.13
N LEU A 110 3.86 3.41 -5.50
CA LEU A 110 3.55 4.79 -5.89
C LEU A 110 4.51 5.29 -6.96
N ASN A 111 4.14 6.42 -7.57
CA ASN A 111 4.97 7.15 -8.53
C ASN A 111 5.32 6.35 -9.79
N SER A 112 4.30 5.96 -10.55
CA SER A 112 4.42 5.08 -11.72
C SER A 112 5.28 5.59 -12.88
N LEU A 113 5.66 6.88 -12.88
CA LEU A 113 6.46 7.51 -13.93
C LEU A 113 7.95 7.59 -13.58
N ASP A 114 8.31 7.22 -12.37
CA ASP A 114 9.68 7.27 -11.89
C ASP A 114 10.51 6.13 -12.49
N SER A 115 11.69 6.44 -13.03
CA SER A 115 12.61 5.44 -13.59
C SER A 115 13.01 4.39 -12.56
N TYR A 116 13.16 4.75 -11.29
CA TYR A 116 13.50 3.81 -10.22
C TYR A 116 12.36 2.83 -9.94
N VAL A 117 11.12 3.33 -10.00
CA VAL A 117 9.91 2.48 -9.86
C VAL A 117 9.79 1.53 -11.05
N ILE A 118 10.08 2.00 -12.26
CA ILE A 118 10.08 1.15 -13.46
C ILE A 118 11.17 0.06 -13.34
N GLN A 119 12.37 0.41 -12.88
CA GLN A 119 13.44 -0.57 -12.63
C GLN A 119 13.03 -1.62 -11.60
N TYR A 120 12.39 -1.20 -10.50
CA TYR A 120 11.83 -2.13 -9.51
C TYR A 120 10.85 -3.11 -10.14
N VAL A 121 9.91 -2.61 -10.95
CA VAL A 121 8.90 -3.45 -11.62
C VAL A 121 9.60 -4.50 -12.49
N VAL A 122 10.52 -4.08 -13.36
CA VAL A 122 11.23 -4.98 -14.27
C VAL A 122 12.03 -6.04 -13.52
N GLU A 123 12.76 -5.65 -12.48
CA GLU A 123 13.60 -6.58 -11.73
C GLU A 123 12.78 -7.59 -10.93
N LEU A 124 11.69 -7.14 -10.29
CA LEU A 124 10.78 -8.04 -9.59
C LEU A 124 10.13 -9.04 -10.57
N GLN A 125 9.65 -8.58 -11.72
CA GLN A 125 9.10 -9.45 -12.76
C GLN A 125 10.11 -10.47 -13.27
N ARG A 126 11.38 -10.05 -13.45
CA ARG A 126 12.47 -10.94 -13.88
C ARG A 126 12.69 -12.08 -12.88
N ARG A 127 12.71 -11.78 -11.58
CA ARG A 127 12.91 -12.79 -10.51
C ARG A 127 11.73 -13.75 -10.42
N LEU A 128 10.50 -13.24 -10.48
CA LEU A 128 9.30 -14.08 -10.47
C LEU A 128 9.21 -14.98 -11.71
N GLY A 129 9.61 -14.49 -12.88
CA GLY A 129 9.63 -15.25 -14.13
C GLY A 129 10.78 -16.26 -14.26
N PHE A 130 11.85 -16.14 -13.48
CA PHE A 130 12.90 -17.16 -13.39
C PHE A 130 12.38 -18.39 -12.63
N GLU A 131 11.72 -18.17 -11.51
CA GLU A 131 11.20 -19.25 -10.65
C GLU A 131 10.16 -20.13 -11.35
N ARG A 132 9.26 -19.51 -12.12
CA ARG A 132 8.26 -20.24 -12.93
C ARG A 132 8.91 -21.22 -13.91
N ARG A 133 10.13 -20.93 -14.38
CA ARG A 133 10.89 -21.80 -15.29
C ARG A 133 11.66 -22.88 -14.53
N SER A 134 12.19 -22.57 -13.35
CA SER A 134 12.91 -23.51 -12.49
C SER A 134 12.01 -24.61 -11.91
N PHE A 135 10.72 -24.32 -11.64
CA PHE A 135 9.74 -25.31 -11.19
C PHE A 135 8.99 -26.06 -12.31
N SER A 136 9.38 -25.90 -13.58
CA SER A 136 8.81 -26.71 -14.65
C SER A 136 9.20 -28.19 -14.44
N PRO A 137 8.26 -29.14 -14.31
CA PRO A 137 8.56 -30.56 -14.06
C PRO A 137 9.21 -31.31 -15.25
N SER A 138 9.62 -30.59 -16.30
CA SER A 138 10.24 -31.15 -17.51
C SER A 138 11.69 -30.70 -17.65
N ALA A 139 12.52 -31.15 -16.71
CA ALA A 139 13.97 -31.24 -16.91
C ALA A 139 14.46 -32.50 -16.21
N ASN A 140 14.39 -33.62 -16.91
CA ASN A 140 15.28 -34.74 -16.65
C ASN A 140 16.70 -34.24 -16.88
N ASN A 141 17.54 -34.19 -15.84
CA ASN A 141 18.90 -34.75 -15.84
C ASN A 141 19.64 -34.51 -14.52
N PHE A 142 20.41 -35.52 -14.15
CA PHE A 142 21.41 -35.56 -13.09
C PHE A 142 22.59 -34.59 -13.36
N GLU A 143 23.13 -34.07 -12.25
CA GLU A 143 24.47 -33.48 -12.01
C GLU A 143 24.90 -32.25 -12.83
N ASP A 144 25.05 -31.10 -12.15
CA ASP A 144 26.39 -30.61 -11.75
C ASP A 144 26.26 -29.59 -10.60
N GLY A 145 27.08 -29.76 -9.57
CA GLY A 145 27.25 -28.75 -8.53
C GLY A 145 27.92 -27.52 -9.14
N PHE A 146 27.58 -26.32 -8.66
CA PHE A 146 27.97 -24.98 -9.19
C PHE A 146 26.96 -24.27 -10.12
N GLY A 147 25.68 -24.62 -10.09
CA GLY A 147 24.61 -23.90 -10.79
C GLY A 147 23.79 -22.95 -9.92
N GLY A 148 24.34 -21.77 -9.61
CA GLY A 148 23.70 -20.49 -9.23
C GLY A 148 22.21 -20.37 -8.85
N SER A 149 21.64 -21.21 -7.98
CA SER A 149 20.41 -20.84 -7.27
C SER A 149 20.76 -19.76 -6.24
N SER A 150 20.26 -18.54 -6.42
CA SER A 150 20.41 -17.52 -5.39
C SER A 150 19.79 -18.07 -4.10
N PRO A 151 20.37 -17.84 -2.90
CA PRO A 151 19.75 -18.22 -1.62
C PRO A 151 18.31 -17.71 -1.45
N THR A 152 17.88 -16.80 -2.34
CA THR A 152 16.59 -16.12 -2.33
C THR A 152 15.54 -16.74 -3.26
N ASP A 153 15.88 -17.77 -4.04
CA ASP A 153 14.91 -18.44 -4.94
C ASP A 153 13.74 -19.06 -4.13
N GLY A 154 13.99 -19.55 -2.91
CA GLY A 154 12.98 -20.13 -2.02
C GLY A 154 12.22 -19.15 -1.11
N LEU A 155 12.41 -17.83 -1.22
CA LEU A 155 11.76 -16.87 -0.32
C LEU A 155 10.28 -16.64 -0.69
N PRO A 156 9.40 -16.41 0.32
CA PRO A 156 8.04 -15.93 0.07
C PRO A 156 8.01 -14.64 -0.76
N PHE A 157 6.91 -14.43 -1.48
CA PHE A 157 6.76 -13.31 -2.42
C PHE A 157 7.10 -11.96 -1.80
N GLU A 158 6.58 -11.69 -0.61
CA GLU A 158 6.76 -10.44 0.11
C GLU A 158 8.23 -10.15 0.45
N PHE A 159 9.02 -11.18 0.72
CA PHE A 159 10.44 -11.04 1.03
C PHE A 159 11.28 -10.88 -0.23
N ARG A 160 10.90 -11.51 -1.35
CA ARG A 160 11.52 -11.26 -2.66
C ARG A 160 11.25 -9.83 -3.13
N ALA A 161 10.00 -9.37 -2.99
CA ALA A 161 9.64 -7.99 -3.26
C ALA A 161 10.43 -6.99 -2.41
N LEU A 162 10.66 -7.31 -1.13
CA LEU A 162 11.44 -6.48 -0.23
C LEU A 162 12.94 -6.51 -0.58
N GLU A 163 13.48 -7.67 -0.93
CA GLU A 163 14.87 -7.83 -1.37
C GLU A 163 15.17 -6.90 -2.56
N VAL A 164 14.33 -6.93 -3.60
CA VAL A 164 14.49 -6.07 -4.79
C VAL A 164 14.47 -4.59 -4.40
N ALA A 165 13.61 -4.20 -3.44
CA ALA A 165 13.52 -2.80 -3.00
C ALA A 165 14.82 -2.36 -2.32
N LEU A 166 15.38 -3.22 -1.47
CA LEU A 166 16.62 -2.96 -0.74
C LEU A 166 17.82 -2.94 -1.68
N GLU A 167 17.91 -3.89 -2.61
CA GLU A 167 19.01 -3.99 -3.57
C GLU A 167 19.09 -2.74 -4.46
N LEU A 168 17.95 -2.28 -4.99
CA LEU A 168 17.89 -1.07 -5.78
C LEU A 168 18.19 0.18 -4.96
N ALA A 169 17.73 0.24 -3.71
CA ALA A 169 18.05 1.35 -2.82
C ALA A 169 19.55 1.43 -2.52
N CYS A 170 20.21 0.30 -2.25
CA CYS A 170 21.66 0.24 -2.03
C CYS A 170 22.43 0.60 -3.31
N THR A 171 22.04 0.02 -4.45
CA THR A 171 22.67 0.31 -5.76
C THR A 171 22.61 1.80 -6.07
N PHE A 172 21.49 2.45 -5.73
CA PHE A 172 21.35 3.89 -5.91
C PHE A 172 22.29 4.68 -4.99
N LEU A 173 22.35 4.33 -3.70
CA LEU A 173 23.24 4.99 -2.74
C LEU A 173 24.72 4.86 -3.12
N ASP A 174 25.12 3.70 -3.67
CA ASP A 174 26.49 3.47 -4.15
C ASP A 174 26.84 4.26 -5.41
N SER A 175 25.83 4.69 -6.18
CA SER A 175 26.01 5.46 -7.42
C SER A 175 26.13 6.97 -7.23
N GLN A 176 26.03 7.46 -5.98
CA GLN A 176 26.18 8.87 -5.59
C GLN A 176 27.60 9.18 -5.10
#